data_AF-A0A2E0PQ88-F1
#
_entry.id   AF-A0A2E0PQ88-F1
#
_cell.length_a   1.000
_cell.length_b   1.000
_cell.length_c   1.000
_cell.angle_alpha   90.00
_cell.angle_beta   90.00
_cell.angle_gamma   90.00
#
_symmetry.space_group_name_H-M   'P 1'
#
loop_
_entity.id
_entity.type
_entity.pdbx_description
1 polymer ?
#
loop_
_entity_poly.entity_id
_entity_poly.type
_entity_poly.pdbx_seq_one_letter_code
_entity_poly.pdbx_strand_id
1 'polypeptide(L)'
;MSGSKREVRRPVVTTKTTNKLHKWPITSMRALVAALSDQNCTVVNMPAEFTALSAAEQELSAANSELEACGIGSLADTEKLEAAVNRTIAANETLHKALEAANTAFPKKLNVKHYNRDFTLTWNVGSYQIGWTETQTLHDGRVHQTKVDQGVVDFVNGLTGAYVRADDRFKAAIENEAKQYNINSKLLQERLDTALRARSQWEQITERMKQQALREERKQMILEKALEIDGLDCFVDMVDDESEDWAIVTVELSDFSQSMF
;
A
#
# COMPACT_ATOMS: atom_id res chain seq x y z
N MET A 1 53.64 74.50 18.22
CA MET A 1 52.41 73.81 17.80
C MET A 1 52.80 72.51 17.09
N SER A 2 52.78 71.38 17.80
CA SER A 2 53.07 70.07 17.22
C SER A 2 51.74 69.33 17.04
N GLY A 3 51.26 69.27 15.80
CA GLY A 3 50.06 68.53 15.44
C GLY A 3 50.36 67.04 15.46
N SER A 4 49.86 66.35 16.50
CA SER A 4 49.84 64.89 16.55
C SER A 4 49.00 64.38 15.37
N LYS A 5 49.67 63.86 14.34
CA LYS A 5 49.03 63.07 13.29
C LYS A 5 48.53 61.79 13.95
N ARG A 6 47.23 61.70 14.23
CA ARG A 6 46.59 60.42 14.56
C ARG A 6 46.85 59.48 13.40
N GLU A 7 47.69 58.46 13.60
CA GLU A 7 47.74 57.31 12.72
C GLU A 7 46.35 56.68 12.69
N VAL A 8 45.66 56.83 11.57
CA VAL A 8 44.44 56.07 11.29
C VAL A 8 44.87 54.63 11.10
N ARG A 9 44.81 53.82 12.18
CA ARG A 9 45.04 52.38 12.08
C ARG A 9 44.06 51.82 11.06
N ARG A 10 44.58 51.18 10.01
CA ARG A 10 43.74 50.49 9.04
C ARG A 10 43.06 49.31 9.76
N PRO A 11 41.74 49.12 9.60
CA PRO A 11 41.04 48.03 10.24
C PRO A 11 41.63 46.70 9.78
N VAL A 12 41.93 45.82 10.73
CA VAL A 12 42.43 44.48 10.42
C VAL A 12 41.22 43.62 10.07
N VAL A 13 41.10 43.28 8.79
CA VAL A 13 40.06 42.38 8.28
C VAL A 13 40.60 40.96 8.31
N THR A 14 39.94 40.08 9.05
CA THR A 14 40.26 38.64 9.08
C THR A 14 39.03 37.84 8.70
N THR A 15 39.23 36.75 7.98
CA THR A 15 38.15 35.86 7.54
C THR A 15 38.26 34.54 8.30
N LYS A 16 37.15 34.09 8.90
CA LYS A 16 37.05 32.82 9.61
C LYS A 16 35.95 31.97 8.99
N THR A 17 36.31 30.77 8.56
CA THR A 17 35.35 29.78 8.04
C THR A 17 34.95 28.83 9.16
N THR A 18 33.65 28.62 9.36
CA THR A 18 33.10 27.71 10.37
C THR A 18 32.12 26.74 9.73
N ASN A 19 32.22 25.45 10.06
CA ASN A 19 31.21 24.47 9.67
C ASN A 19 30.11 24.46 10.73
N LYS A 20 28.87 24.70 10.32
CA LYS A 20 27.68 24.58 11.15
C LYS A 20 26.98 23.26 10.85
N LEU A 21 26.56 22.61 11.91
CA LEU A 21 25.75 21.40 11.86
C LEU A 21 24.38 21.74 12.41
N HIS A 22 23.35 21.48 11.62
CA HIS A 22 21.98 21.66 12.05
C HIS A 22 21.31 20.30 12.16
N LYS A 23 20.64 20.07 13.28
CA LYS A 23 19.98 18.80 13.60
C LYS A 23 18.48 18.96 13.44
N TRP A 24 17.84 18.02 12.75
CA TRP A 24 16.39 17.98 12.60
C TRP A 24 15.80 16.80 13.34
N PRO A 25 14.82 17.03 14.23
CA PRO A 25 14.13 15.95 14.93
C PRO A 25 13.21 15.22 13.95
N ILE A 26 13.79 14.30 13.18
CA ILE A 26 13.05 13.43 12.27
C ILE A 26 12.71 12.16 13.03
N THR A 27 11.42 12.04 13.31
CA THR A 27 10.77 10.96 14.04
C THR A 27 10.14 9.92 13.10
N SER A 28 9.89 10.29 11.84
CA SER A 28 9.32 9.41 10.82
C SER A 28 10.04 9.53 9.48
N MET A 29 10.52 8.40 8.96
CA MET A 29 11.18 8.35 7.65
C MET A 29 10.16 8.46 6.50
N ARG A 30 8.93 7.92 6.64
CA ARG A 30 7.83 8.12 5.67
C ARG A 30 7.49 9.61 5.54
N ALA A 31 7.38 10.33 6.66
CA ALA A 31 7.15 11.78 6.64
C ALA A 31 8.31 12.55 5.99
N LEU A 32 9.55 12.11 6.20
CA LEU A 32 10.72 12.70 5.53
C LEU A 32 10.66 12.51 4.01
N VAL A 33 10.37 11.30 3.53
CA VAL A 33 10.27 11.01 2.09
C VAL A 33 9.15 11.82 1.45
N ALA A 34 7.98 11.89 2.09
CA ALA A 34 6.87 12.71 1.62
C ALA A 34 7.23 14.20 1.56
N ALA A 35 7.86 14.73 2.62
CA ALA A 35 8.31 16.12 2.65
C ALA A 35 9.37 16.44 1.59
N LEU A 36 10.28 15.50 1.31
CA LEU A 36 11.25 15.62 0.22
C LEU A 36 10.54 15.66 -1.13
N SER A 37 9.54 14.79 -1.34
CA SER A 37 8.73 14.81 -2.57
C SER A 37 7.98 16.14 -2.75
N ASP A 38 7.37 16.68 -1.68
CA ASP A 38 6.67 17.98 -1.69
C ASP A 38 7.60 19.15 -2.03
N GLN A 39 8.90 19.01 -1.77
CA GLN A 39 9.92 19.99 -2.13
C GLN A 39 10.56 19.69 -3.50
N ASN A 40 9.97 18.83 -4.34
CA ASN A 40 10.54 18.39 -5.62
C ASN A 40 11.97 17.84 -5.50
N CYS A 41 12.27 17.17 -4.38
CA CYS A 41 13.57 16.57 -4.15
C CYS A 41 13.58 15.12 -4.62
N THR A 42 14.70 14.69 -5.19
CA THR A 42 14.93 13.29 -5.55
C THR A 42 15.89 12.64 -4.56
N VAL A 43 15.49 11.52 -3.95
CA VAL A 43 16.36 10.73 -3.08
C VAL A 43 17.19 9.77 -3.94
N VAL A 44 18.52 9.91 -3.90
CA VAL A 44 19.44 9.16 -4.76
C VAL A 44 19.64 7.72 -4.26
N ASN A 45 19.66 7.53 -2.94
CA ASN A 45 19.90 6.25 -2.29
C ASN A 45 18.71 5.87 -1.41
N MET A 46 17.53 5.79 -2.04
CA MET A 46 16.31 5.38 -1.34
C MET A 46 16.50 3.99 -0.72
N PRO A 47 16.17 3.79 0.58
CA PRO A 47 16.24 2.47 1.18
C PRO A 47 15.33 1.47 0.48
N ALA A 48 15.75 0.21 0.43
CA ALA A 48 15.00 -0.86 -0.24
C ALA A 48 13.60 -1.06 0.38
N GLU A 49 13.45 -0.76 1.67
CA GLU A 49 12.20 -0.85 2.42
C GLU A 49 11.14 0.11 1.86
N PHE A 50 11.53 1.30 1.39
CA PHE A 50 10.61 2.25 0.76
C PHE A 50 10.21 1.83 -0.65
N THR A 51 11.12 1.18 -1.39
CA THR A 51 10.77 0.59 -2.69
C THR A 51 9.85 -0.62 -2.51
N ALA A 52 10.07 -1.43 -1.47
CA ALA A 52 9.21 -2.55 -1.12
C ALA A 52 7.82 -2.09 -0.67
N LEU A 53 7.75 -0.99 0.10
CA LEU A 53 6.48 -0.37 0.49
C LEU A 53 5.68 0.08 -0.74
N SER A 54 6.31 0.81 -1.66
CA SER A 54 5.65 1.27 -2.88
C SER A 54 5.19 0.10 -3.76
N ALA A 55 5.98 -0.97 -3.86
CA ALA A 55 5.58 -2.18 -4.58
C ALA A 55 4.39 -2.89 -3.90
N ALA A 56 4.36 -2.94 -2.57
CA ALA A 56 3.26 -3.54 -1.83
C ALA A 56 1.95 -2.72 -1.95
N GLU A 57 2.03 -1.39 -1.99
CA GLU A 57 0.88 -0.51 -2.27
C GLU A 57 0.32 -0.75 -3.68
N GLN A 58 1.20 -0.88 -4.68
CA GLN A 58 0.80 -1.18 -6.06
C GLN A 58 0.16 -2.57 -6.18
N GLU A 59 0.73 -3.58 -5.52
CA GLU A 59 0.18 -4.94 -5.53
C GLU A 59 -1.19 -5.00 -4.85
N LEU A 60 -1.38 -4.30 -3.72
CA LEU A 60 -2.68 -4.22 -3.07
C LEU A 60 -3.71 -3.52 -3.96
N SER A 61 -3.32 -2.44 -4.64
CA SER A 61 -4.20 -1.77 -5.61
C SER A 61 -4.60 -2.70 -6.75
N ALA A 62 -3.66 -3.48 -7.30
CA ALA A 62 -3.93 -4.42 -8.37
C ALA A 62 -4.84 -5.57 -7.91
N ALA A 63 -4.60 -6.13 -6.71
CA ALA A 63 -5.41 -7.19 -6.13
C ALA A 63 -6.85 -6.72 -5.87
N ASN A 64 -7.04 -5.49 -5.38
CA ASN A 64 -8.37 -4.91 -5.19
C ASN A 64 -9.12 -4.75 -6.52
N SER A 65 -8.45 -4.26 -7.57
CA SER A 65 -9.07 -4.15 -8.90
C SER A 65 -9.47 -5.51 -9.49
N GLU A 66 -8.67 -6.55 -9.26
CA GLU A 66 -9.01 -7.92 -9.67
C GLU A 66 -10.21 -8.47 -8.87
N LEU A 67 -10.25 -8.21 -7.56
CA LEU A 67 -11.36 -8.59 -6.69
C LEU A 67 -12.68 -7.93 -7.11
N GLU A 68 -12.66 -6.65 -7.47
CA GLU A 68 -13.83 -5.91 -7.96
C GLU A 68 -14.33 -6.42 -9.31
N ALA A 69 -13.45 -6.98 -10.14
CA ALA A 69 -13.81 -7.54 -11.44
C ALA A 69 -14.42 -8.95 -11.37
N CYS A 70 -14.40 -9.60 -10.21
CA CYS A 70 -14.89 -10.97 -10.06
C CYS A 70 -16.43 -11.03 -9.97
N GLY A 71 -17.03 -11.90 -10.78
CA GLY A 71 -18.46 -12.25 -10.72
C GLY A 71 -18.74 -13.53 -9.92
N ILE A 72 -20.01 -13.92 -9.83
CA ILE A 72 -20.46 -15.15 -9.11
C ILE A 72 -21.42 -15.99 -9.97
N GLY A 73 -21.24 -15.98 -11.30
CA GLY A 73 -22.16 -16.62 -12.24
C GLY A 73 -21.98 -18.13 -12.41
N SER A 74 -20.85 -18.69 -11.97
CA SER A 74 -20.49 -20.09 -12.21
C SER A 74 -19.47 -20.61 -11.18
N LEU A 75 -19.25 -21.92 -11.15
CA LEU A 75 -18.19 -22.54 -10.34
C LEU A 75 -16.81 -21.91 -10.63
N ALA A 76 -16.48 -21.73 -11.91
CA ALA A 76 -15.22 -21.11 -12.32
C ALA A 76 -15.10 -19.64 -11.86
N ASP A 77 -16.22 -18.91 -11.78
CA ASP A 77 -16.22 -17.54 -11.26
C ASP A 77 -16.05 -17.53 -9.73
N THR A 78 -16.63 -18.49 -9.01
CA THR A 78 -16.42 -18.61 -7.56
C THR A 78 -14.97 -18.98 -7.20
N GLU A 79 -14.31 -19.84 -8.00
CA GLU A 79 -12.89 -20.16 -7.82
C GLU A 79 -12.00 -18.93 -8.07
N LYS A 80 -12.32 -18.13 -9.09
CA LYS A 80 -11.62 -16.86 -9.34
C LYS A 80 -11.83 -15.86 -8.22
N LEU A 81 -13.05 -15.73 -7.70
CA LEU A 81 -13.35 -14.86 -6.56
C LEU A 81 -12.56 -15.29 -5.32
N GLU A 82 -12.53 -16.59 -5.01
CA GLU A 82 -11.72 -17.12 -3.89
C GLU A 82 -10.23 -16.82 -4.07
N ALA A 83 -9.68 -17.02 -5.27
CA ALA A 83 -8.28 -16.70 -5.56
C ALA A 83 -8.00 -15.20 -5.43
N ALA A 84 -8.90 -14.33 -5.92
CA ALA A 84 -8.76 -12.88 -5.82
C ALA A 84 -8.85 -12.38 -4.37
N VAL A 85 -9.74 -12.96 -3.54
CA VAL A 85 -9.82 -12.64 -2.10
C VAL A 85 -8.53 -13.06 -1.40
N ASN A 86 -8.03 -14.27 -1.65
CA ASN A 86 -6.78 -14.76 -1.04
C ASN A 86 -5.57 -13.90 -1.45
N ARG A 87 -5.48 -13.48 -2.72
CA ARG A 87 -4.46 -12.55 -3.20
C ARG A 87 -4.54 -11.21 -2.47
N THR A 88 -5.74 -10.67 -2.29
CA THR A 88 -5.97 -9.40 -1.60
C THR A 88 -5.56 -9.47 -0.13
N ILE A 89 -5.87 -10.58 0.56
CA ILE A 89 -5.42 -10.82 1.94
C ILE A 89 -3.88 -10.82 2.01
N ALA A 90 -3.22 -11.60 1.13
CA ALA A 90 -1.77 -11.70 1.11
C ALA A 90 -1.09 -10.36 0.77
N ALA A 91 -1.66 -9.58 -0.16
CA ALA A 91 -1.17 -8.26 -0.51
C ALA A 91 -1.30 -7.27 0.67
N ASN A 92 -2.40 -7.34 1.41
CA ASN A 92 -2.64 -6.50 2.59
C ASN A 92 -1.66 -6.84 3.74
N GLU A 93 -1.42 -8.13 4.01
CA GLU A 93 -0.39 -8.55 4.98
C GLU A 93 1.02 -8.11 4.56
N THR A 94 1.33 -8.20 3.26
CA THR A 94 2.62 -7.78 2.72
C THR A 94 2.82 -6.28 2.87
N LEU A 95 1.78 -5.48 2.60
CA LEU A 95 1.79 -4.04 2.84
C LEU A 95 2.03 -3.72 4.31
N HIS A 96 1.34 -4.40 5.24
CA HIS A 96 1.54 -4.15 6.66
C HIS A 96 2.99 -4.44 7.11
N LYS A 97 3.59 -5.55 6.65
CA LYS A 97 5.00 -5.87 6.94
C LYS A 97 5.96 -4.84 6.33
N ALA A 98 5.69 -4.40 5.10
CA ALA A 98 6.48 -3.36 4.45
C ALA A 98 6.38 -2.01 5.17
N LEU A 99 5.22 -1.67 5.72
CA LEU A 99 5.00 -0.48 6.54
C LEU A 99 5.83 -0.52 7.83
N GLU A 100 5.83 -1.65 8.54
CA GLU A 100 6.65 -1.82 9.75
C GLU A 100 8.15 -1.74 9.46
N ALA A 101 8.60 -2.36 8.36
CA ALA A 101 9.99 -2.29 7.91
C ALA A 101 10.39 -0.85 7.54
N ALA A 102 9.55 -0.12 6.79
CA ALA A 102 9.81 1.26 6.42
C ALA A 102 9.84 2.21 7.64
N ASN A 103 9.02 1.94 8.66
CA ASN A 103 8.99 2.72 9.90
C ASN A 103 10.25 2.53 10.77
N THR A 104 10.95 1.41 10.61
CA THR A 104 12.20 1.12 11.35
C THR A 104 13.46 1.40 10.52
N ALA A 105 13.32 1.62 9.22
CA ALA A 105 14.42 1.90 8.30
C ALA A 105 14.91 3.35 8.42
N PHE A 106 15.99 3.56 9.17
CA PHE A 106 16.72 4.84 9.23
C PHE A 106 18.13 4.68 8.62
N PRO A 107 18.29 4.91 7.31
CA PRO A 107 19.62 4.84 6.68
C PRO A 107 20.58 5.85 7.32
N LYS A 108 21.85 5.42 7.52
CA LYS A 108 22.90 6.29 8.10
C LYS A 108 23.11 7.58 7.30
N LYS A 109 22.89 7.54 5.99
CA LYS A 109 23.03 8.70 5.09
C LYS A 109 21.92 8.68 4.04
N LEU A 110 21.32 9.84 3.79
CA LEU A 110 20.38 10.09 2.70
C LEU A 110 20.95 11.18 1.80
N ASN A 111 21.13 10.88 0.53
CA ASN A 111 21.56 11.81 -0.49
C ASN A 111 20.34 12.31 -1.25
N VAL A 112 20.18 13.62 -1.29
CA VAL A 112 19.01 14.32 -1.81
C VAL A 112 19.47 15.28 -2.88
N LYS A 113 18.83 15.24 -4.04
CA LYS A 113 18.98 16.27 -5.07
C LYS A 113 17.81 17.21 -5.02
N HIS A 114 18.09 18.51 -4.94
CA HIS A 114 17.09 19.56 -5.00
C HIS A 114 17.57 20.58 -6.05
N TYR A 115 16.87 20.62 -7.18
CA TYR A 115 17.32 21.30 -8.40
C TYR A 115 18.74 20.86 -8.80
N ASN A 116 19.67 21.80 -8.95
CA ASN A 116 21.07 21.54 -9.35
C ASN A 116 22.02 21.40 -8.15
N ARG A 117 21.51 21.09 -6.95
CA ARG A 117 22.31 20.94 -5.74
C ARG A 117 22.07 19.60 -5.07
N ASP A 118 23.17 19.02 -4.61
CA ASP A 118 23.20 17.78 -3.86
C ASP A 118 23.35 18.09 -2.36
N PHE A 119 22.50 17.47 -1.55
CA PHE A 119 22.49 17.56 -0.11
C PHE A 119 22.69 16.16 0.49
N THR A 120 23.42 16.08 1.60
CA THR A 120 23.57 14.83 2.35
C THR A 120 23.04 15.02 3.77
N LEU A 121 22.01 14.25 4.10
CA LEU A 121 21.45 14.13 5.44
C LEU A 121 22.12 12.94 6.13
N THR A 122 22.67 13.13 7.32
CA THR A 122 23.31 12.05 8.08
C THR A 122 22.51 11.74 9.34
N TRP A 123 22.10 10.48 9.51
CA TRP A 123 21.39 10.03 10.70
C TRP A 123 22.35 9.91 11.89
N ASN A 124 22.04 10.58 12.98
CA ASN A 124 22.86 10.57 14.18
C ASN A 124 22.01 10.84 15.44
N VAL A 125 22.07 9.93 16.41
CA VAL A 125 21.34 9.98 17.70
C VAL A 125 19.90 10.48 17.55
N GLY A 126 19.07 9.75 16.77
CA GLY A 126 17.64 10.03 16.64
C GLY A 126 17.25 11.23 15.79
N SER A 127 18.16 11.77 14.98
CA SER A 127 17.91 12.93 14.11
C SER A 127 18.73 12.86 12.83
N TYR A 128 18.20 13.33 11.71
CA TYR A 128 19.06 13.63 10.56
C TYR A 128 19.71 14.99 10.74
N GLN A 129 20.96 15.09 10.29
CA GLN A 129 21.78 16.28 10.40
C GLN A 129 22.24 16.71 9.03
N ILE A 130 22.19 18.02 8.81
CA ILE A 130 22.70 18.68 7.60
C ILE A 130 23.77 19.69 7.99
N GLY A 131 24.91 19.62 7.32
CA GLY A 131 26.03 20.52 7.54
C GLY A 131 26.13 21.55 6.43
N TRP A 132 26.41 22.82 6.78
CA TRP A 132 26.82 23.84 5.83
C TRP A 132 27.95 24.71 6.39
N THR A 133 28.66 25.36 5.49
CA THR A 133 29.77 26.24 5.84
C THR A 133 29.30 27.69 5.90
N GLU A 134 29.69 28.39 6.95
CA GLU A 134 29.49 29.83 7.13
C GLU A 134 30.85 30.52 7.15
N THR A 135 30.95 31.65 6.45
CA THR A 135 32.17 32.48 6.44
C THR A 135 31.89 33.77 7.19
N GLN A 136 32.62 34.01 8.28
CA GLN A 136 32.54 35.22 9.07
C GLN A 136 33.69 36.15 8.71
N THR A 137 33.37 37.38 8.35
CA THR A 137 34.35 38.47 8.19
C THR A 137 34.39 39.24 9.48
N LEU A 138 35.56 39.29 10.11
CA LEU A 138 35.81 40.02 11.33
C LEU A 138 36.59 41.30 11.03
N HIS A 139 36.16 42.41 11.60
CA HIS A 139 36.89 43.67 11.61
C HIS A 139 37.35 43.92 13.04
N ASP A 140 38.67 44.03 13.25
CA ASP A 140 39.28 44.25 14.55
C ASP A 140 38.81 43.25 15.64
N GLY A 141 38.68 41.98 15.24
CA GLY A 141 38.26 40.88 16.12
C GLY A 141 36.74 40.81 16.41
N ARG A 142 35.92 41.71 15.85
CA ARG A 142 34.46 41.67 15.97
C ARG A 142 33.82 41.18 14.67
N VAL A 143 32.80 40.34 14.77
CA VAL A 143 32.03 39.86 13.62
C VAL A 143 31.34 41.06 12.96
N HIS A 144 31.69 41.31 11.70
CA HIS A 144 31.11 42.39 10.92
C HIS A 144 30.08 41.87 9.92
N GLN A 145 30.36 40.73 9.30
CA GLN A 145 29.48 40.11 8.31
C GLN A 145 29.58 38.59 8.41
N THR A 146 28.44 37.91 8.35
CA THR A 146 28.39 36.45 8.17
C THR A 146 27.80 36.18 6.81
N LYS A 147 28.57 35.52 5.94
CA LYS A 147 28.09 34.97 4.67
C LYS A 147 27.69 33.53 4.89
N VAL A 148 26.40 33.27 4.76
CA VAL A 148 25.79 31.93 4.86
C VAL A 148 25.43 31.45 3.46
N ASP A 149 25.48 30.14 3.23
CA ASP A 149 24.90 29.55 2.03
C ASP A 149 23.37 29.62 2.12
N GLN A 150 22.81 30.71 1.62
CA GLN A 150 21.37 30.98 1.68
C GLN A 150 20.55 29.85 1.05
N GLY A 151 21.05 29.21 -0.01
CA GLY A 151 20.33 28.11 -0.65
C GLY A 151 20.25 26.85 0.23
N VAL A 152 21.20 26.62 1.13
CA VAL A 152 21.11 25.54 2.13
C VAL A 152 20.11 25.92 3.22
N VAL A 153 20.13 27.17 3.68
CA VAL A 153 19.18 27.66 4.70
C VAL A 153 17.74 27.62 4.19
N ASP A 154 17.50 28.03 2.95
CA ASP A 154 16.17 28.01 2.34
C ASP A 154 15.68 26.58 2.16
N PHE A 155 16.55 25.66 1.70
CA PHE A 155 16.25 24.24 1.64
C PHE A 155 15.90 23.68 3.03
N VAL A 156 16.70 24.03 4.03
CA VAL A 156 16.52 23.58 5.41
C VAL A 156 15.16 24.00 5.97
N ASN A 157 14.82 25.27 5.81
CA ASN A 157 13.57 25.83 6.32
C ASN A 157 12.35 25.27 5.57
N GLY A 158 12.45 25.17 4.23
CA GLY A 158 11.41 24.61 3.37
C GLY A 158 11.12 23.16 3.72
N LEU A 159 12.17 22.34 3.83
CA LEU A 159 12.04 20.93 4.19
C LEU A 159 11.55 20.74 5.62
N THR A 160 11.96 21.57 6.57
CA THR A 160 11.45 21.51 7.95
C THR A 160 9.95 21.78 7.99
N GLY A 161 9.48 22.82 7.30
CA GLY A 161 8.05 23.14 7.23
C GLY A 161 7.23 22.04 6.53
N ALA A 162 7.77 21.46 5.45
CA ALA A 162 7.14 20.33 4.77
C ALA A 162 7.10 19.08 5.66
N TYR A 163 8.18 18.80 6.38
CA TYR A 163 8.29 17.68 7.30
C TYR A 163 7.26 17.75 8.43
N VAL A 164 7.11 18.89 9.10
CA VAL A 164 6.15 19.03 10.19
C VAL A 164 4.73 18.74 9.69
N ARG A 165 4.35 19.29 8.53
CA ARG A 165 3.03 19.00 7.93
C ARG A 165 2.86 17.53 7.55
N ALA A 166 3.91 16.91 7.03
CA ALA A 166 3.89 15.50 6.66
C ALA A 166 3.82 14.60 7.90
N ASP A 167 4.53 14.92 8.97
CA ASP A 167 4.56 14.16 10.23
C ASP A 167 3.20 14.21 10.95
N ASP A 168 2.54 15.38 10.97
CA ASP A 168 1.19 15.52 11.53
C ASP A 168 0.17 14.68 10.73
N ARG A 169 0.22 14.75 9.39
CA ARG A 169 -0.61 13.89 8.52
C ARG A 169 -0.32 12.41 8.74
N PHE A 170 0.95 12.07 8.90
CA PHE A 170 1.41 10.70 9.08
C PHE A 170 0.96 10.10 10.41
N LYS A 171 1.03 10.85 11.51
CA LYS A 171 0.51 10.41 12.81
C LYS A 171 -0.99 10.12 12.76
N ALA A 172 -1.75 11.01 12.14
CA ALA A 172 -3.18 10.79 11.92
C ALA A 172 -3.44 9.58 10.99
N ALA A 173 -2.58 9.37 9.99
CA ALA A 173 -2.67 8.24 9.07
C ALA A 173 -2.40 6.91 9.78
N ILE A 174 -1.35 6.76 10.59
CA ILE A 174 -1.03 5.51 11.28
C ILE A 174 -2.21 5.01 12.13
N GLU A 175 -2.83 5.89 12.92
CA GLU A 175 -3.96 5.51 13.77
C GLU A 175 -5.16 5.02 12.96
N ASN A 176 -5.36 5.59 11.77
CA ASN A 176 -6.42 5.19 10.85
C ASN A 176 -6.06 3.93 10.07
N GLU A 177 -4.82 3.81 9.57
CA GLU A 177 -4.28 2.65 8.84
C GLU A 177 -4.39 1.38 9.69
N ALA A 178 -4.02 1.44 10.98
CA ALA A 178 -4.13 0.28 11.88
C ALA A 178 -5.58 -0.16 12.14
N LYS A 179 -6.51 0.81 12.25
CA LYS A 179 -7.94 0.52 12.40
C LYS A 179 -8.51 -0.08 11.11
N GLN A 180 -8.19 0.53 9.97
CA GLN A 180 -8.64 0.10 8.64
C GLN A 180 -8.08 -1.27 8.27
N TYR A 181 -6.82 -1.59 8.62
CA TYR A 181 -6.24 -2.92 8.41
C TYR A 181 -7.09 -4.00 9.10
N ASN A 182 -7.42 -3.82 10.37
CA ASN A 182 -8.19 -4.80 11.13
C ASN A 182 -9.61 -4.97 10.57
N ILE A 183 -10.26 -3.87 10.18
CA ILE A 183 -11.60 -3.90 9.56
C ILE A 183 -11.54 -4.61 8.20
N ASN A 184 -10.60 -4.23 7.34
CA ASN A 184 -10.44 -4.79 6.00
C ASN A 184 -10.06 -6.27 6.06
N SER A 185 -9.16 -6.65 6.96
CA SER A 185 -8.79 -8.05 7.18
C SER A 185 -10.00 -8.90 7.56
N LYS A 186 -10.84 -8.41 8.47
CA LYS A 186 -12.05 -9.12 8.89
C LYS A 186 -13.06 -9.21 7.75
N LEU A 187 -13.32 -8.11 7.04
CA LEU A 187 -14.24 -8.09 5.91
C LEU A 187 -13.78 -9.03 4.77
N LEU A 188 -12.48 -9.06 4.48
CA LEU A 188 -11.91 -9.96 3.47
C LEU A 188 -12.04 -11.44 3.90
N GLN A 189 -11.88 -11.75 5.19
CA GLN A 189 -12.15 -13.09 5.71
C GLN A 189 -13.63 -13.48 5.59
N GLU A 190 -14.55 -12.58 5.94
CA GLU A 190 -15.99 -12.82 5.78
C GLU A 190 -16.37 -13.04 4.30
N ARG A 191 -15.74 -12.30 3.39
CA ARG A 191 -15.89 -12.51 1.93
C ARG A 191 -15.33 -13.86 1.49
N LEU A 192 -14.18 -14.28 2.02
CA LEU A 192 -13.59 -15.59 1.72
C LEU A 192 -14.52 -16.72 2.16
N ASP A 193 -15.03 -16.66 3.39
CA ASP A 193 -15.98 -17.65 3.91
C ASP A 193 -17.23 -17.75 3.04
N THR A 194 -17.72 -16.60 2.55
CA THR A 194 -18.87 -16.54 1.64
C THR A 194 -18.55 -17.18 0.28
N ALA A 195 -17.39 -16.87 -0.30
CA ALA A 195 -16.94 -17.45 -1.56
C ALA A 195 -16.77 -18.98 -1.45
N LEU A 196 -16.20 -19.48 -0.36
CA LEU A 196 -16.04 -20.91 -0.10
C LEU A 196 -17.39 -21.63 0.02
N ARG A 197 -18.37 -21.02 0.70
CA ARG A 197 -19.74 -21.57 0.76
C ARG A 197 -20.39 -21.61 -0.61
N ALA A 198 -20.28 -20.54 -1.39
CA ALA A 198 -20.81 -20.49 -2.74
C ALA A 198 -20.17 -21.56 -3.64
N ARG A 199 -18.84 -21.77 -3.55
CA ARG A 199 -18.14 -22.83 -4.27
C ARG A 199 -18.68 -24.21 -3.91
N SER A 200 -18.81 -24.51 -2.62
CA SER A 200 -19.36 -25.80 -2.16
C SER A 200 -20.80 -26.03 -2.66
N GLN A 201 -21.62 -24.99 -2.73
CA GLN A 201 -22.96 -25.08 -3.30
C GLN A 201 -22.92 -25.38 -4.81
N TRP A 202 -22.07 -24.70 -5.58
CA TRP A 202 -21.91 -24.97 -7.01
C TRP A 202 -21.33 -26.36 -7.31
N GLU A 203 -20.40 -26.84 -6.49
CA GLU A 203 -19.88 -28.22 -6.57
C GLU A 203 -21.04 -29.23 -6.40
N GLN A 204 -21.90 -29.02 -5.41
CA GLN A 204 -23.07 -29.87 -5.19
C GLN A 204 -24.08 -29.81 -6.34
N ILE A 205 -24.36 -28.62 -6.88
CA ILE A 205 -25.25 -28.47 -8.05
C ILE A 205 -24.69 -29.21 -9.26
N THR A 206 -23.39 -29.04 -9.53
CA THR A 206 -22.71 -29.69 -10.66
C THR A 206 -22.75 -31.22 -10.51
N GLU A 207 -22.53 -31.73 -9.29
CA GLU A 207 -22.61 -33.16 -9.01
C GLU A 207 -24.04 -33.69 -9.17
N ARG A 208 -25.06 -32.97 -8.71
CA ARG A 208 -26.47 -33.33 -8.91
C ARG A 208 -26.85 -33.35 -10.39
N MET A 209 -26.40 -32.37 -11.17
CA MET A 209 -26.62 -32.35 -12.62
C MET A 209 -26.00 -33.56 -13.32
N LYS A 210 -24.77 -33.95 -12.93
CA LYS A 210 -24.13 -35.17 -13.44
C LYS A 210 -24.93 -36.42 -13.09
N GLN A 211 -25.39 -36.53 -11.85
CA GLN A 211 -26.21 -37.67 -11.42
C GLN A 211 -27.55 -37.74 -12.17
N GLN A 212 -28.18 -36.60 -12.45
CA GLN A 212 -29.40 -36.53 -13.26
C GLN A 212 -29.15 -36.98 -14.70
N ALA A 213 -28.09 -36.48 -15.34
CA ALA A 213 -27.71 -36.90 -16.69
C ALA A 213 -27.47 -38.42 -16.77
N LEU A 214 -26.80 -39.01 -15.78
CA LEU A 214 -26.59 -40.45 -15.69
C LEU A 214 -27.90 -41.23 -15.46
N ARG A 215 -28.85 -40.68 -14.70
CA ARG A 215 -30.18 -41.29 -14.51
C ARG A 215 -30.98 -41.26 -15.80
N GLU A 216 -30.96 -40.14 -16.53
CA GLU A 216 -31.62 -40.00 -17.83
C GLU A 216 -31.02 -40.95 -18.87
N GLU A 217 -29.69 -41.04 -18.94
CA GLU A 217 -28.98 -41.98 -19.82
C GLU A 217 -29.35 -43.44 -19.49
N ARG A 218 -29.44 -43.80 -18.19
CA ARG A 218 -29.91 -45.13 -17.77
C ARG A 218 -31.38 -45.37 -18.15
N LYS A 219 -32.26 -44.38 -17.95
CA LYS A 219 -33.68 -44.48 -18.36
C LYS A 219 -33.79 -44.69 -19.86
N GLN A 220 -33.02 -43.95 -20.66
CA GLN A 220 -32.98 -44.12 -22.11
C GLN A 220 -32.49 -45.51 -22.52
N MET A 221 -31.41 -46.01 -21.91
CA MET A 221 -30.91 -47.36 -22.19
C MET A 221 -31.93 -48.45 -21.80
N ILE A 222 -32.65 -48.28 -20.69
CA ILE A 222 -33.70 -49.22 -20.27
C ILE A 222 -34.88 -49.17 -21.26
N LEU A 223 -35.31 -47.98 -21.68
CA LEU A 223 -36.36 -47.81 -22.69
C LEU A 223 -35.97 -48.44 -24.03
N GLU A 224 -34.74 -48.21 -24.50
CA GLU A 224 -34.21 -48.80 -25.73
C GLU A 224 -34.20 -50.34 -25.63
N LYS A 225 -33.70 -50.90 -24.52
CA LYS A 225 -33.73 -52.35 -24.29
C LYS A 225 -35.14 -52.91 -24.11
N ALA A 226 -36.07 -52.17 -23.50
CA ALA A 226 -37.46 -52.61 -23.37
C ALA A 226 -38.14 -52.67 -24.75
N LEU A 227 -37.87 -51.70 -25.63
CA LEU A 227 -38.32 -51.71 -27.03
C LEU A 227 -37.69 -52.86 -27.83
N GLU A 228 -36.47 -53.29 -27.50
CA GLU A 228 -35.83 -54.48 -28.09
C GLU A 228 -36.41 -55.80 -27.58
N ILE A 229 -36.84 -55.86 -26.31
CA ILE A 229 -37.23 -57.11 -25.63
C ILE A 229 -38.69 -57.48 -25.90
N ASP A 230 -39.60 -56.51 -26.08
CA ASP A 230 -41.04 -56.81 -26.12
C ASP A 230 -41.82 -55.62 -26.76
N GLY A 231 -42.75 -55.77 -27.71
CA GLY A 231 -43.62 -56.92 -27.94
C GLY A 231 -44.68 -57.12 -26.85
N LEU A 232 -44.57 -56.45 -25.69
CA LEU A 232 -45.36 -56.77 -24.50
C LEU A 232 -45.63 -55.53 -23.65
N ASP A 233 -46.94 -55.32 -23.49
CA ASP A 233 -47.70 -54.15 -23.06
C ASP A 233 -47.62 -53.80 -21.56
N CYS A 234 -46.52 -54.05 -20.85
CA CYS A 234 -46.58 -53.97 -19.39
C CYS A 234 -45.28 -53.67 -18.64
N PHE A 235 -44.69 -52.47 -18.77
CA PHE A 235 -43.66 -52.02 -17.80
C PHE A 235 -43.48 -50.50 -17.65
N VAL A 236 -44.46 -49.67 -18.04
CA VAL A 236 -44.32 -48.19 -17.98
C VAL A 236 -44.73 -47.60 -16.62
N ASP A 237 -45.53 -48.29 -15.80
CA ASP A 237 -46.12 -47.71 -14.58
C ASP A 237 -45.21 -47.71 -13.32
N MET A 238 -43.93 -48.07 -13.42
CA MET A 238 -43.03 -48.19 -12.25
C MET A 238 -41.90 -47.15 -12.15
N VAL A 239 -41.94 -46.09 -12.96
CA VAL A 239 -40.89 -45.05 -12.96
C VAL A 239 -41.38 -43.68 -12.47
N ASP A 240 -42.68 -43.53 -12.20
CA ASP A 240 -43.30 -42.25 -11.84
C ASP A 240 -43.46 -41.99 -10.33
N ASP A 241 -43.04 -42.90 -9.44
CA ASP A 241 -43.24 -42.75 -7.99
C ASP A 241 -41.98 -42.32 -7.22
N GLU A 242 -41.34 -41.24 -7.67
CA GLU A 242 -40.56 -40.35 -6.78
C GLU A 242 -40.95 -38.90 -7.10
N SER A 243 -42.06 -38.51 -6.49
CA SER A 243 -42.61 -37.16 -6.40
C SER A 243 -41.55 -36.07 -6.31
N GLU A 244 -41.51 -35.24 -7.34
CA GLU A 244 -41.69 -33.79 -7.25
C GLU A 244 -41.36 -33.15 -5.89
N ASP A 245 -40.10 -32.75 -5.70
CA ASP A 245 -39.71 -31.68 -4.79
C ASP A 245 -38.83 -30.69 -5.55
N TRP A 246 -39.41 -30.10 -6.60
CA TRP A 246 -38.80 -28.98 -7.32
C TRP A 246 -39.03 -27.70 -6.53
N ALA A 247 -38.29 -27.56 -5.44
CA ALA A 247 -37.91 -26.25 -4.97
C ALA A 247 -36.83 -25.74 -5.94
N ILE A 248 -37.25 -25.04 -6.99
CA ILE A 248 -36.42 -23.99 -7.56
C ILE A 248 -36.10 -23.09 -6.37
N VAL A 249 -34.93 -23.26 -5.77
CA VAL A 249 -34.36 -22.24 -4.89
C VAL A 249 -34.04 -21.10 -5.84
N THR A 250 -35.03 -20.24 -6.08
CA THR A 250 -34.81 -18.87 -6.49
C THR A 250 -33.95 -18.28 -5.38
N VAL A 251 -32.64 -18.34 -5.58
CA VAL A 251 -31.69 -17.62 -4.76
C VAL A 251 -32.10 -16.16 -4.90
N GLU A 252 -32.58 -15.56 -3.81
CA GLU A 252 -32.62 -14.11 -3.64
C GLU A 252 -31.17 -13.61 -3.72
N LEU A 253 -30.65 -13.48 -4.94
CA LEU A 253 -29.42 -12.76 -5.26
C LEU A 253 -29.61 -11.23 -5.09
N SER A 254 -30.79 -10.79 -4.66
CA SER A 254 -31.12 -9.39 -4.36
C SER A 254 -30.26 -8.81 -3.24
N ASP A 255 -29.77 -9.64 -2.31
CA ASP A 255 -28.91 -9.17 -1.22
C ASP A 255 -27.44 -8.95 -1.65
N PHE A 256 -27.04 -9.48 -2.81
CA PHE A 256 -25.70 -9.21 -3.33
C PHE A 256 -25.56 -7.81 -3.95
N SER A 257 -26.67 -7.22 -4.45
CA SER A 257 -26.64 -5.86 -5.00
C SER A 257 -26.84 -4.74 -3.97
N GLN A 258 -27.40 -5.04 -2.79
CA GLN A 258 -27.70 -4.01 -1.78
C GLN A 258 -26.57 -3.78 -0.77
N SER A 259 -25.59 -4.68 -0.71
CA SER A 259 -24.40 -4.56 0.16
C SER A 259 -23.19 -3.92 -0.54
N MET A 260 -23.33 -3.56 -1.83
CA MET A 260 -22.25 -3.05 -2.68
C MET A 260 -22.28 -1.52 -2.90
N PHE A 261 -23.00 -0.77 -2.06
CA PHE A 261 -23.02 0.71 -2.06
C PHE A 261 -22.72 1.28 -0.68
#